data_AF-A0A1H0VG43-F1
#
_entry.id   AF-A0A1H0VG43-F1
#
_cell.length_a   1.000
_cell.length_b   1.000
_cell.length_c   1.000
_cell.angle_alpha   90.00
_cell.angle_beta   90.00
_cell.angle_gamma   90.00
#
_symmetry.space_group_name_H-M   'P 1'
#
loop_
_entity.id
_entity.type
_entity.pdbx_description
1 polymer ?
#
loop_
_entity_poly.entity_id
_entity_poly.type
_entity_poly.pdbx_seq_one_letter_code
_entity_poly.pdbx_strand_id
1 'polypeptide(L)'
;MNLTPMHLRMLAAVRDNAVLWRGNIGVSGGFATVGEGRFQPGHELVALYELTRAGLIEIDRAGGAVFVTASGGGALDLTHRKVS
;
A
#
# COMPACT_ATOMS: atom_id res chain seq x y z
N MET A 1 10.69 -5.28 10.37
CA MET A 1 10.96 -4.45 9.18
C MET A 1 11.10 -3.01 9.62
N ASN A 2 12.06 -2.25 9.08
CA ASN A 2 12.13 -0.80 9.30
C ASN A 2 11.25 -0.08 8.28
N LEU A 3 10.22 0.64 8.74
CA LEU A 3 9.33 1.37 7.86
C LEU A 3 9.97 2.69 7.42
N THR A 4 10.11 2.83 6.11
CA THR A 4 10.57 4.08 5.48
C THR A 4 9.41 5.06 5.30
N PRO A 5 9.66 6.35 5.03
CA PRO A 5 8.59 7.30 4.70
C PRO A 5 7.70 6.84 3.54
N MET A 6 8.26 6.10 2.58
CA MET A 6 7.49 5.53 1.48
C MET A 6 6.48 4.48 1.96
N HIS A 7 6.87 3.61 2.89
CA HIS A 7 5.98 2.61 3.46
C HIS A 7 4.80 3.24 4.19
N LEU A 8 5.05 4.31 4.96
CA LEU A 8 4.00 5.03 5.68
C LEU A 8 3.03 5.72 4.71
N ARG A 9 3.55 6.34 3.65
CA ARG A 9 2.72 6.92 2.59
C ARG A 9 1.84 5.87 1.92
N MET A 10 2.37 4.69 1.64
CA MET A 10 1.59 3.59 1.04
C MET A 10 0.55 3.02 2.00
N LEU A 11 0.86 2.86 3.29
CA LEU A 11 -0.14 2.45 4.29
C LEU A 11 -1.29 3.46 4.39
N ALA A 12 -0.99 4.77 4.37
CA ALA A 12 -2.03 5.81 4.33
C ALA A 12 -2.88 5.71 3.06
N ALA A 13 -2.25 5.53 1.88
CA ALA A 13 -2.97 5.36 0.62
C ALA A 13 -3.90 4.13 0.65
N VAL A 14 -3.45 3.01 1.21
CA VAL A 14 -4.28 1.80 1.36
C VAL A 14 -5.45 2.06 2.31
N ARG A 15 -5.20 2.71 3.46
CA ARG A 15 -6.24 3.06 4.43
C ARG A 15 -7.31 3.95 3.82
N ASP A 16 -6.90 4.90 2.99
CA ASP A 16 -7.78 5.87 2.34
C ASP A 16 -8.46 5.28 1.08
N ASN A 17 -8.39 3.95 0.88
CA ASN A 17 -8.90 3.20 -0.27
C ASN A 17 -8.39 3.71 -1.62
N ALA A 18 -7.25 4.39 -1.60
CA ALA A 18 -6.55 4.79 -2.80
C ALA A 18 -5.71 3.64 -3.36
N VAL A 19 -5.91 2.37 -2.97
CA VAL A 19 -5.16 1.20 -3.48
C VAL A 19 -6.12 0.06 -3.84
N LEU A 20 -6.03 -0.42 -5.08
CA LEU A 20 -6.87 -1.47 -5.68
C LEU A 20 -6.01 -2.48 -6.43
N TRP A 21 -6.25 -3.76 -6.23
CA TRP A 21 -5.62 -4.85 -6.97
C TRP A 21 -6.45 -5.25 -8.19
N ARG A 22 -5.85 -5.28 -9.39
CA ARG A 22 -6.49 -5.74 -10.64
C ARG A 22 -5.61 -6.76 -11.38
N GLY A 23 -5.23 -7.84 -10.70
CA GLY A 23 -4.21 -8.78 -11.18
C GLY A 23 -2.77 -8.32 -10.92
N ASN A 24 -2.58 -7.05 -10.58
CA ASN A 24 -1.39 -6.43 -9.98
C ASN A 24 -1.85 -5.38 -8.94
N ILE A 25 -0.99 -5.02 -7.98
CA ILE A 25 -1.31 -3.99 -6.96
C ILE A 25 -1.42 -2.62 -7.67
N GLY A 26 -2.53 -1.92 -7.49
CA GLY A 26 -2.84 -0.61 -8.06
C GLY A 26 -3.10 0.45 -6.99
N VAL A 27 -2.86 1.73 -7.24
CA VAL A 27 -3.14 2.91 -6.38
C VAL A 27 -4.03 3.83 -7.23
N SER A 28 -5.21 4.23 -6.74
CA SER A 28 -6.07 5.26 -7.31
C SER A 28 -5.27 6.54 -7.51
N GLY A 29 -5.02 6.89 -8.78
CA GLY A 29 -4.02 7.88 -9.19
C GLY A 29 -2.97 7.35 -10.18
N GLY A 30 -2.84 6.02 -10.30
CA GLY A 30 -2.23 5.35 -11.46
C GLY A 30 -1.58 4.00 -11.16
N PHE A 31 -2.03 2.94 -11.86
CA PHE A 31 -1.28 1.76 -12.27
C PHE A 31 -1.78 1.28 -13.64
N ALA A 32 -0.89 0.72 -14.45
CA ALA A 32 -1.26 -0.07 -15.62
C ALA A 32 -0.47 -1.37 -15.62
N THR A 33 -1.16 -2.49 -15.78
CA THR A 33 -0.62 -3.65 -16.52
C THR A 33 -1.76 -4.37 -17.23
N VAL A 34 -1.57 -4.59 -18.54
CA VAL A 34 -2.51 -5.09 -19.54
C VAL A 34 -3.76 -4.21 -19.74
N GLY A 35 -3.56 -3.01 -20.30
CA GLY A 35 -4.67 -2.16 -20.74
C GLY A 35 -4.29 -0.73 -21.10
N GLU A 36 -3.67 0.02 -20.17
CA GLU A 36 -3.67 1.51 -20.30
C GLU A 36 -2.39 2.24 -19.85
N GLY A 37 -1.21 1.63 -20.01
CA GLY A 37 0.05 2.35 -20.24
C GLY A 37 0.48 3.52 -19.32
N ARG A 38 0.08 3.60 -18.03
CA ARG A 38 0.60 4.60 -17.09
C ARG A 38 1.40 3.96 -15.95
N PHE A 39 2.71 4.18 -16.01
CA PHE A 39 3.74 3.67 -15.10
C PHE A 39 3.85 4.57 -13.86
N GLN A 40 3.86 4.00 -12.65
CA GLN A 40 4.32 4.69 -11.44
C GLN A 40 5.73 4.21 -11.06
N PRO A 41 6.54 5.04 -10.39
CA PRO A 41 7.94 4.74 -10.10
C PRO A 41 8.08 3.47 -9.26
N GLY A 42 8.99 2.57 -9.64
CA GLY A 42 9.11 1.22 -9.07
C GLY A 42 9.34 1.14 -7.54
N HIS A 43 9.65 2.26 -6.89
CA HIS A 43 9.88 2.33 -5.45
C HIS A 43 8.57 2.18 -4.64
N GLU A 44 7.43 2.64 -5.16
CA GLU A 44 6.12 2.49 -4.49
C GLU A 44 5.64 1.04 -4.56
N LEU A 45 5.92 0.36 -5.68
CA LEU A 45 5.67 -1.07 -5.87
C LEU A 45 6.45 -1.93 -4.89
N VAL A 46 7.75 -1.63 -4.74
CA VAL A 46 8.60 -2.30 -3.76
C VAL A 46 8.03 -2.11 -2.35
N ALA A 47 7.61 -0.89 -2.00
CA ALA A 47 7.02 -0.62 -0.70
C ALA A 47 5.72 -1.41 -0.45
N LEU A 48 4.81 -1.47 -1.41
CA LEU A 48 3.56 -2.25 -1.29
C LEU A 48 3.85 -3.76 -1.18
N TYR A 49 4.83 -4.26 -1.92
CA TYR A 49 5.28 -5.64 -1.80
C TYR A 49 5.86 -5.94 -0.41
N GLU A 50 6.74 -5.08 0.09
CA GLU A 50 7.34 -5.24 1.42
C GLU A 50 6.29 -5.17 2.54
N LEU A 51 5.31 -4.27 2.44
CA LEU A 51 4.18 -4.18 3.37
C LEU A 51 3.31 -5.43 3.35
N THR A 52 3.05 -5.98 2.16
CA THR A 52 2.28 -7.23 2.00
C THR A 52 3.06 -8.40 2.61
N ARG A 53 4.36 -8.51 2.32
CA ARG A 53 5.24 -9.52 2.93
C ARG A 53 5.34 -9.39 4.45
N ALA A 54 5.23 -8.18 4.97
CA ALA A 54 5.25 -7.89 6.40
C ALA A 54 3.88 -8.10 7.08
N GLY A 55 2.81 -8.42 6.33
CA GLY A 55 1.46 -8.61 6.86
C GLY A 55 0.81 -7.31 7.36
N LEU A 56 1.28 -6.15 6.90
CA LEU A 56 0.75 -4.84 7.27
C LEU A 56 -0.40 -4.40 6.36
N ILE A 57 -0.47 -4.97 5.15
CA ILE A 57 -1.60 -4.85 4.25
C ILE A 57 -1.98 -6.23 3.72
N GLU A 58 -3.25 -6.38 3.39
CA GLU A 58 -3.82 -7.56 2.77
C GLU A 58 -4.53 -7.19 1.47
N ILE A 59 -4.61 -8.16 0.57
CA ILE A 59 -5.19 -7.99 -0.77
C ILE A 59 -6.34 -8.98 -0.89
N ASP A 60 -7.55 -8.45 -1.04
CA ASP A 60 -8.68 -9.24 -1.53
C ASP A 60 -8.50 -9.47 -3.04
N ARG A 61 -8.07 -10.68 -3.39
CA ARG A 61 -7.85 -11.07 -4.79
C ARG A 61 -9.15 -11.39 -5.54
N ALA A 62 -10.28 -11.51 -4.86
CA ALA A 62 -11.57 -11.70 -5.51
C ALA A 62 -12.21 -10.35 -5.86
N GLY A 63 -12.22 -9.42 -4.91
CA GLY A 63 -12.81 -8.09 -5.07
C GLY A 63 -11.84 -6.99 -5.55
N GLY A 64 -10.54 -7.25 -5.51
CA GLY A 64 -9.52 -6.27 -5.89
C GLY A 64 -9.30 -5.17 -4.86
N ALA A 65 -9.80 -5.32 -3.64
CA ALA A 65 -9.55 -4.36 -2.57
C ALA A 65 -8.17 -4.61 -1.93
N VAL A 66 -7.51 -3.54 -1.50
CA VAL A 66 -6.32 -3.63 -0.63
C VAL A 66 -6.66 -2.92 0.67
N PHE A 67 -6.38 -3.55 1.80
CA PHE A 67 -6.74 -3.02 3.11
C PHE A 67 -5.58 -3.14 4.09
N VAL A 68 -5.54 -2.21 5.06
CA VAL A 68 -4.54 -2.20 6.13
C VAL A 68 -4.96 -3.18 7.21
N THR A 69 -4.04 -4.03 7.67
CA THR A 69 -4.31 -4.96 8.78
C THR A 69 -4.25 -4.23 10.13
N ALA A 70 -4.68 -4.86 11.21
CA ALA A 70 -4.54 -4.29 12.56
C ALA A 70 -3.08 -3.92 12.89
N SER A 71 -2.13 -4.75 12.46
CA SER A 71 -0.69 -4.48 12.62
C SER A 71 -0.21 -3.29 11.77
N GLY A 72 -0.73 -3.14 10.54
CA GLY A 72 -0.46 -1.98 9.71
C GLY A 72 -1.02 -0.68 10.29
N GLY A 73 -2.22 -0.72 10.88
CA GLY A 73 -2.84 0.41 11.54
C GLY A 73 -2.01 0.89 12.74
N GLY A 74 -1.58 -0.04 13.60
CA GLY A 74 -0.70 0.28 14.71
C GLY A 74 0.64 0.89 14.28
N ALA A 75 1.19 0.47 13.14
CA ALA A 75 2.42 1.04 12.60
C ALA A 75 2.24 2.49 12.08
N LEU A 76 1.07 2.80 11.52
CA LEU A 76 0.70 4.15 11.12
C LEU A 76 0.54 5.08 12.34
N ASP A 77 -0.10 4.58 13.39
CA ASP A 77 -0.40 5.37 14.59
C ASP A 77 0.85 5.64 15.45
N LEU A 78 1.78 4.68 15.54
CA LEU A 78 3.05 4.83 16.27
C LEU A 78 3.96 5.90 15.67
N THR A 79 3.83 6.19 14.38
CA THR A 79 4.62 7.24 13.73
C THR A 79 4.00 8.62 13.92
N HIS A 80 2.67 8.73 14.04
CA HIS A 80 2.02 9.99 14.44
C HIS A 80 2.36 10.41 15.89
N ARG A 81 2.49 9.45 16.83
CA ARG A 81 2.85 9.74 18.24
C ARG A 81 4.30 10.15 18.48
N LYS A 82 5.20 9.93 17.53
CA LYS A 82 6.63 10.26 17.67
C LYS A 82 6.98 11.68 17.23
N VAL A 83 6.00 12.43 16.71
CA VAL A 83 6.16 13.81 16.17
C VAL A 83 5.41 14.85 17.02
N SER A 84 4.88 14.44 18.18
CA SER A 84 4.16 15.28 19.14
C SER A 84 4.93 15.43 20.44
#